data_AF-A0A7C1GUP2-F1
#
_entry.id   AF-A0A7C1GUP2-F1
#
_cell.length_a   1.000
_cell.length_b   1.000
_cell.length_c   1.000
_cell.angle_alpha   90.00
_cell.angle_beta   90.00
_cell.angle_gamma   90.00
#
_symmetry.space_group_name_H-M   'P 1'
#
loop_
_entity.id
_entity.type
_entity.pdbx_description
1 polymer ?
#
loop_
_entity_poly.entity_id
_entity_poly.type
_entity_poly.pdbx_seq_one_letter_code
_entity_poly.pdbx_strand_id
1 'polypeptide(L)'
;MVVPLSRMCEGEKGKIRKLELPPLTRERLCGLGFVCGEEIQLVKVAPFGDPKVFRIKGTDITLREDISMWILVETSSVPLSYAANGEYLVSIINGGMGFRERLRMVGIEVGKKITVTGNIGKRIEINANGIRSALSRGQAMRIIVRER
;
A
#
# COMPACT_ATOMS: atom_id res chain seq x y z
N MET A 1 8.77 -4.15 -4.18
CA MET A 1 8.19 -3.20 -5.17
C MET A 1 8.50 -1.75 -4.83
N VAL A 2 8.55 -0.87 -5.84
CA VAL A 2 8.63 0.60 -5.65
C VAL A 2 7.24 1.22 -5.83
N VAL A 3 6.77 1.96 -4.83
CA VAL A 3 5.45 2.60 -4.83
C VAL A 3 5.51 3.99 -4.19
N PRO A 4 4.52 4.85 -4.43
CA PRO A 4 4.33 6.06 -3.65
C PRO A 4 4.20 5.78 -2.14
N LEU A 5 4.77 6.65 -1.32
CA LEU A 5 4.71 6.60 0.15
C LEU A 5 3.25 6.59 0.65
N SER A 6 2.37 7.29 -0.07
CA SER A 6 0.92 7.29 0.20
C SER A 6 0.26 5.91 0.04
N ARG A 7 0.91 4.91 -0.57
CA ARG A 7 0.34 3.57 -0.81
C ARG A 7 0.87 2.50 0.14
N MET A 8 1.73 2.86 1.09
CA MET A 8 2.21 1.94 2.11
C MET A 8 1.07 1.45 3.02
N CYS A 9 1.25 0.26 3.60
CA CYS A 9 0.37 -0.26 4.64
C CYS A 9 0.76 0.29 6.02
N GLU A 10 -0.23 0.47 6.89
CA GLU A 10 0.01 0.87 8.27
C GLU A 10 0.86 -0.19 8.99
N GLY A 11 1.87 0.27 9.74
CA GLY A 11 2.87 -0.55 10.41
C GLY A 11 4.07 -0.94 9.55
N GLU A 12 3.97 -0.89 8.22
CA GLU A 12 5.06 -1.29 7.31
C GLU A 12 6.20 -0.28 7.25
N LYS A 13 7.38 -0.82 6.97
CA LYS A 13 8.61 -0.07 6.72
C LYS A 13 8.92 -0.06 5.23
N GLY A 14 9.49 1.05 4.77
CA GLY A 14 9.95 1.20 3.41
C GLY A 14 11.24 2.01 3.36
N LYS A 15 11.95 1.91 2.24
CA LYS A 15 13.19 2.66 2.00
C LYS A 15 12.96 3.73 0.95
N ILE A 16 13.28 4.98 1.25
CA ILE A 16 13.10 6.09 0.31
C ILE A 16 14.00 5.87 -0.91
N ARG A 17 13.40 5.89 -2.10
CA ARG A 17 14.10 5.74 -3.37
C ARG A 17 14.24 7.07 -4.11
N LYS A 18 13.20 7.91 -4.11
CA LYS A 18 13.19 9.17 -4.85
C LYS A 18 12.15 10.15 -4.30
N LEU A 19 12.43 11.44 -4.39
CA LEU A 19 11.47 12.51 -4.12
C LEU A 19 11.22 13.29 -5.42
N GLU A 20 9.99 13.27 -5.93
CA GLU A 20 9.56 13.94 -7.16
C GLU A 20 8.74 15.19 -6.85
N LEU A 21 9.25 16.01 -5.93
CA LEU A 21 8.60 17.23 -5.44
C LEU A 21 9.31 18.49 -5.96
N PRO A 22 8.62 19.65 -5.99
CA PRO A 22 9.22 20.95 -6.28
C PRO A 22 10.42 21.23 -5.37
N PRO A 23 11.44 21.99 -5.84
CA PRO A 23 12.70 22.18 -5.11
C PRO A 23 12.52 22.63 -3.65
N LEU A 24 11.67 23.64 -3.41
CA LEU A 24 11.41 24.18 -2.07
C LEU A 24 10.83 23.12 -1.11
N THR A 25 9.85 22.34 -1.56
CA THR A 25 9.23 21.30 -0.75
C THR A 25 10.20 20.14 -0.50
N ARG A 26 10.96 19.77 -1.53
CA ARG A 26 12.00 18.74 -1.44
C ARG A 26 13.06 19.12 -0.41
N GLU A 27 13.56 20.36 -0.45
CA GLU A 27 14.58 20.85 0.48
C GLU A 27 14.09 20.81 1.93
N ARG A 28 12.85 21.26 2.20
CA ARG A 28 12.23 21.16 3.53
C ARG A 28 12.12 19.72 4.01
N LEU A 29 11.66 18.80 3.16
CA LEU A 29 11.54 17.38 3.52
C LEU A 29 12.90 16.73 3.75
N CYS A 30 13.91 17.05 2.94
CA CYS A 30 15.28 16.61 3.16
C CYS A 30 15.80 17.09 4.53
N GLY A 31 15.52 18.34 4.92
CA GLY A 31 15.84 18.88 6.24
C GLY A 31 15.15 18.14 7.40
N LEU A 32 13.97 17.57 7.15
CA LEU A 32 13.25 16.70 8.10
C LEU A 32 13.74 15.24 8.08
N GLY A 33 14.69 14.90 7.21
CA GLY A 33 15.30 13.57 7.12
C GLY A 33 14.80 12.71 5.96
N PHE A 34 13.89 13.19 5.10
CA PHE A 34 13.42 12.46 3.92
C PHE A 34 14.47 12.48 2.81
N VAL A 35 15.50 11.64 2.93
CA VAL A 35 16.57 11.51 1.93
C VAL A 35 16.62 10.08 1.38
N CYS A 36 17.13 9.94 0.16
CA CYS A 36 17.23 8.64 -0.50
C CYS A 36 18.06 7.67 0.34
N GLY A 37 17.55 6.46 0.51
CA GLY A 37 18.17 5.41 1.31
C GLY A 37 17.70 5.35 2.75
N GLU A 38 16.99 6.36 3.25
CA GLU A 38 16.48 6.34 4.62
C GLU A 38 15.29 5.39 4.77
N GLU A 39 15.20 4.76 5.94
CA GLU A 39 14.05 3.96 6.35
C GLU A 39 12.94 4.89 6.86
N ILE A 40 11.73 4.62 6.43
CA ILE A 40 10.51 5.31 6.84
C ILE A 40 9.43 4.28 7.18
N GLN A 41 8.67 4.54 8.24
CA GLN A 41 7.57 3.67 8.66
C GLN A 41 6.24 4.42 8.60
N LEU A 42 5.19 3.81 8.05
CA LEU A 42 3.84 4.35 8.19
C LEU A 42 3.29 3.97 9.56
N VAL A 43 3.25 4.93 10.48
CA VAL A 43 2.82 4.71 11.87
C VAL A 43 1.31 4.66 11.98
N LYS A 44 0.63 5.60 11.32
CA LYS A 44 -0.82 5.75 11.47
C LYS A 44 -1.45 6.34 10.24
N VAL A 45 -2.65 5.86 9.92
CA VAL A 45 -3.52 6.46 8.90
C VAL A 45 -4.68 7.17 9.59
N ALA A 46 -5.01 8.39 9.16
CA ALA A 46 -6.20 9.08 9.69
C ALA A 46 -7.48 8.27 9.42
N PRO A 47 -8.56 8.44 10.21
CA PRO A 47 -9.80 7.68 10.05
C PRO A 47 -10.40 7.73 8.63
N PHE A 48 -10.17 8.84 7.93
CA PHE A 48 -10.65 9.07 6.56
C PHE A 48 -9.59 8.82 5.47
N GLY A 49 -8.43 8.24 5.83
CA GLY A 49 -7.36 7.85 4.90
C GLY A 49 -6.24 8.88 4.73
N ASP A 50 -6.52 10.17 4.96
CA ASP A 50 -5.59 11.30 4.84
C ASP A 50 -5.81 12.28 6.01
N PRO A 51 -4.77 12.87 6.62
CA PRO A 51 -3.32 12.64 6.39
C PRO A 51 -2.79 11.35 7.02
N LYS A 52 -1.53 11.03 6.74
CA LYS A 52 -0.81 9.88 7.28
C LYS A 52 0.38 10.31 8.12
N VAL A 53 0.66 9.57 9.19
CA VAL A 53 1.78 9.81 10.11
C VAL A 53 2.90 8.85 9.78
N PHE A 54 4.08 9.39 9.44
CA PHE A 54 5.26 8.62 9.11
C PHE A 54 6.37 8.85 10.12
N ARG A 55 7.07 7.79 10.51
CA ARG A 55 8.25 7.88 11.37
C ARG A 55 9.52 7.84 10.53
N ILE A 56 10.37 8.85 10.69
CA ILE A 56 11.69 8.95 10.08
C ILE A 56 12.69 9.43 11.12
N LYS A 57 13.81 8.72 11.27
CA LYS A 57 14.83 9.01 12.31
C LYS A 57 14.26 9.22 13.72
N GLY A 58 13.25 8.44 14.08
CA GLY A 58 12.57 8.53 15.39
C GLY A 58 11.60 9.71 15.54
N THR A 59 11.41 10.54 14.51
CA THR A 59 10.47 11.66 14.50
C THR A 59 9.21 11.32 13.72
N ASP A 60 8.04 11.64 14.27
CA ASP A 60 6.75 11.44 13.61
C ASP A 60 6.37 12.69 12.81
N ILE A 61 6.21 12.52 11.51
CA ILE A 61 5.88 13.57 10.54
C ILE A 61 4.55 13.23 9.87
N THR A 62 3.60 14.15 9.98
CA THR A 62 2.30 14.04 9.30
C THR A 62 2.41 14.58 7.87
N LEU A 63 2.15 13.75 6.87
CA LEU A 63 2.09 14.16 5.47
C LEU A 63 0.70 13.90 4.90
N ARG A 64 0.26 14.83 4.06
CA ARG A 64 -0.93 14.69 3.22
C ARG A 64 -0.61 13.88 1.96
N GLU A 65 -1.65 13.35 1.33
CA GLU A 65 -1.55 12.52 0.13
C GLU A 65 -0.96 13.29 -1.06
N ASP A 66 -1.29 14.57 -1.19
CA ASP A 66 -0.76 15.47 -2.24
C ASP A 66 0.76 15.63 -2.23
N ILE A 67 1.41 15.46 -1.06
CA ILE A 67 2.86 15.44 -0.93
C ILE A 67 3.39 14.00 -0.97
N SER A 68 2.82 13.10 -0.16
CA SER A 68 3.33 11.71 -0.02
C SER A 68 3.16 10.87 -1.29
N MET A 69 2.29 11.24 -2.23
CA MET A 69 2.20 10.58 -3.54
C MET A 69 3.44 10.77 -4.42
N TRP A 70 4.25 11.80 -4.17
CA TRP A 70 5.46 12.13 -4.93
C TRP A 70 6.75 11.62 -4.29
N ILE A 71 6.65 10.88 -3.19
CA ILE A 71 7.79 10.25 -2.54
C ILE A 71 7.73 8.76 -2.89
N LEU A 72 8.72 8.27 -3.63
CA LEU A 72 8.80 6.86 -4.00
C LEU A 72 9.59 6.10 -2.96
N VAL A 73 9.02 4.99 -2.50
CA VAL A 73 9.61 4.08 -1.52
C VAL A 73 9.62 2.66 -2.04
N GLU A 74 10.62 1.91 -1.61
CA GLU A 74 10.65 0.47 -1.76
C GLU A 74 10.03 -0.20 -0.53
N THR A 75 9.03 -1.04 -0.73
CA THR A 75 8.31 -1.77 0.33
C THR A 75 8.09 -3.23 -0.08
N SER A 76 7.86 -4.08 0.93
CA SER A 76 7.56 -5.50 0.74
C SER A 76 6.07 -5.75 0.46
N SER A 77 5.18 -4.90 0.98
CA SER A 77 3.73 -5.10 0.91
C SER A 77 2.96 -3.82 0.61
N VAL A 78 1.80 -3.99 -0.01
CA VAL A 78 0.84 -2.92 -0.35
C VAL A 78 -0.59 -3.43 -0.24
N PRO A 79 -1.59 -2.53 -0.12
CA PRO A 79 -2.98 -2.91 -0.32
C PRO A 79 -3.20 -3.41 -1.75
N LEU A 80 -4.03 -4.43 -1.93
CA LEU A 80 -4.44 -4.97 -3.23
C LEU A 80 -5.09 -3.88 -4.10
N SER A 81 -5.66 -2.84 -3.48
CA SER A 81 -6.20 -1.67 -4.18
C SER A 81 -5.19 -0.94 -5.08
N TYR A 82 -3.91 -1.04 -4.72
CA TYR A 82 -2.80 -0.35 -5.35
C TYR A 82 -1.81 -1.29 -6.05
N ALA A 83 -2.07 -2.59 -6.01
CA ALA A 83 -1.23 -3.56 -6.69
C ALA A 83 -1.27 -3.33 -8.20
N ALA A 84 -0.10 -3.45 -8.83
CA ALA A 84 0.00 -3.50 -10.28
C ALA A 84 -0.47 -4.88 -10.78
N ASN A 85 -0.59 -5.05 -12.09
CA ASN A 85 -0.85 -6.37 -12.65
C ASN A 85 0.35 -7.29 -12.38
N GLY A 86 0.10 -8.48 -11.87
CA GLY A 86 1.16 -9.41 -11.46
C GLY A 86 0.70 -10.45 -10.44
N GLU A 87 1.64 -11.29 -10.03
CA GLU A 87 1.41 -12.32 -9.01
C GLU A 87 1.79 -11.82 -7.62
N TYR A 88 0.91 -12.07 -6.66
CA TYR A 88 1.12 -11.69 -5.26
C TYR A 88 0.69 -12.78 -4.30
N LEU A 89 1.24 -12.73 -3.09
CA LEU A 89 0.79 -13.51 -1.94
C LEU A 89 -0.07 -12.64 -1.04
N VAL A 90 -1.21 -13.18 -0.60
CA VAL A 90 -2.06 -12.51 0.40
C VAL A 90 -1.39 -12.62 1.76
N SER A 91 -0.99 -11.48 2.32
CA SER A 91 -0.35 -11.42 3.64
C SER A 91 -1.37 -11.26 4.76
N ILE A 92 -2.30 -10.32 4.62
CA ILE A 92 -3.25 -9.95 5.68
C ILE A 92 -4.61 -9.61 5.06
N ILE A 93 -5.69 -9.97 5.76
CA ILE A 93 -7.06 -9.57 5.40
C ILE A 93 -7.71 -8.87 6.60
N ASN A 94 -7.87 -7.55 6.48
CA ASN A 94 -8.44 -6.68 7.49
C ASN A 94 -9.97 -6.65 7.38
N GLY A 95 -10.65 -7.57 8.04
CA GLY A 95 -12.11 -7.50 8.16
C GLY A 95 -12.74 -8.59 9.00
N GLY A 96 -14.02 -8.38 9.30
CA GLY A 96 -14.81 -9.30 10.11
C GLY A 96 -15.07 -10.64 9.41
N MET A 97 -15.59 -11.59 10.19
CA MET A 97 -15.79 -12.99 9.77
C MET A 97 -16.53 -13.12 8.43
N GLY A 98 -17.68 -12.46 8.27
CA GLY A 98 -18.47 -12.56 7.03
C GLY A 98 -17.78 -11.97 5.79
N PHE A 99 -16.82 -11.05 5.95
CA PHE A 99 -16.00 -10.58 4.83
C PHE A 99 -14.96 -11.64 4.43
N ARG A 100 -14.30 -12.25 5.43
CA ARG A 100 -13.31 -13.30 5.21
C ARG A 100 -13.92 -14.55 4.57
N GLU A 101 -15.11 -14.96 4.99
CA GLU A 101 -15.80 -16.11 4.41
C GLU A 101 -16.16 -15.88 2.93
N ARG A 102 -16.60 -14.67 2.57
CA ARG A 102 -16.84 -14.31 1.17
C ARG A 102 -15.57 -14.33 0.32
N LEU A 103 -14.45 -13.87 0.87
CA LEU A 103 -13.15 -13.93 0.18
C LEU A 103 -12.67 -15.37 -0.02
N ARG A 104 -12.92 -16.23 0.98
CA ARG A 104 -12.61 -17.66 0.91
C ARG A 104 -13.35 -18.37 -0.23
N MET A 105 -14.64 -18.07 -0.42
CA MET A 105 -15.44 -18.62 -1.53
C MET A 105 -14.89 -18.26 -2.91
N VAL A 106 -14.16 -17.15 -3.04
CA VAL A 106 -13.51 -16.73 -4.29
C VAL A 106 -12.02 -17.10 -4.33
N GLY A 107 -11.54 -17.93 -3.39
CA GLY A 107 -10.17 -18.45 -3.38
C GLY A 107 -9.12 -17.53 -2.73
N ILE A 108 -9.54 -16.47 -2.04
CA ILE A 108 -8.65 -15.50 -1.40
C ILE A 108 -8.58 -15.80 0.09
N GLU A 109 -7.45 -16.32 0.52
CA GLU A 109 -7.12 -16.57 1.93
C GLU A 109 -5.69 -16.12 2.20
N VAL A 110 -5.38 -15.84 3.46
CA VAL A 110 -4.00 -15.53 3.88
C VAL A 110 -3.08 -16.69 3.50
N GLY A 111 -1.95 -16.37 2.87
CA GLY A 111 -0.97 -17.34 2.37
C GLY A 111 -1.24 -17.86 0.96
N LYS A 112 -2.42 -17.58 0.37
CA LYS A 112 -2.71 -18.00 -1.02
C LYS A 112 -2.11 -17.03 -2.03
N LYS A 113 -1.81 -17.58 -3.21
CA LYS A 113 -1.37 -16.83 -4.39
C LYS A 113 -2.58 -16.30 -5.14
N ILE A 114 -2.49 -15.04 -5.55
CA ILE A 114 -3.48 -14.39 -6.41
C ILE A 114 -2.76 -13.67 -7.56
N THR A 115 -3.42 -13.58 -8.70
CA THR A 115 -2.93 -12.83 -9.86
C THR A 115 -3.85 -11.63 -10.08
N VAL A 116 -3.29 -10.43 -10.11
CA VAL A 116 -4.02 -9.21 -10.48
C VAL A 116 -4.00 -9.10 -11.99
N THR A 117 -5.17 -9.20 -12.62
CA THR A 117 -5.31 -9.16 -14.09
C THR A 117 -5.68 -7.76 -14.59
N GLY A 118 -6.34 -6.95 -13.75
CA GLY A 118 -6.72 -5.60 -14.13
C GLY A 118 -7.13 -4.74 -12.95
N ASN A 119 -6.79 -3.45 -13.05
CA ASN A 119 -7.25 -2.41 -12.13
C ASN A 119 -8.05 -1.38 -12.95
N ILE A 120 -9.31 -1.69 -13.23
CA ILE A 120 -10.17 -0.90 -14.12
C ILE A 120 -11.13 -0.06 -13.28
N GLY A 121 -10.83 1.24 -13.21
CA GLY A 121 -11.67 2.23 -12.52
C GLY A 121 -11.81 1.95 -11.02
N LYS A 122 -13.00 1.47 -10.59
CA LYS A 122 -13.33 1.20 -9.18
C LYS A 122 -13.28 -0.29 -8.81
N ARG A 123 -12.91 -1.17 -9.75
CA ARG A 123 -12.90 -2.63 -9.56
C ARG A 123 -11.52 -3.21 -9.87
N ILE A 124 -11.19 -4.26 -9.14
CA ILE A 124 -9.91 -4.96 -9.26
C ILE A 124 -10.22 -6.39 -9.62
N GLU A 125 -9.79 -6.75 -10.81
CA GLU A 125 -9.93 -8.09 -11.35
C GLU A 125 -8.75 -8.92 -10.91
N ILE A 126 -9.07 -10.05 -10.30
CA ILE A 126 -8.11 -11.00 -9.81
C ILE A 126 -8.47 -12.39 -10.26
N ASN A 127 -7.45 -13.23 -10.36
CA ASN A 127 -7.59 -14.67 -10.49
C ASN A 127 -6.97 -15.30 -9.24
N ALA A 128 -7.77 -16.04 -8.50
CA ALA A 128 -7.33 -16.80 -7.32
C ALA A 128 -7.73 -18.26 -7.52
N ASN A 129 -6.75 -19.17 -7.56
CA ASN A 129 -6.96 -20.60 -7.78
C ASN A 129 -7.85 -20.93 -9.01
N GLY A 130 -7.73 -20.17 -10.11
CA GLY A 130 -8.54 -20.36 -11.32
C GLY A 130 -9.91 -19.67 -11.29
N ILE A 131 -10.32 -19.13 -10.14
CA ILE A 131 -11.56 -18.37 -10.01
C ILE A 131 -11.27 -16.91 -10.34
N ARG A 132 -11.87 -16.43 -11.44
CA ARG A 132 -11.85 -15.00 -11.78
C ARG A 132 -12.89 -14.29 -10.92
N SER A 133 -12.47 -13.20 -10.28
CA SER A 133 -13.34 -12.42 -9.41
C SER A 133 -13.00 -10.94 -9.52
N ALA A 134 -14.01 -10.11 -9.33
CA ALA A 134 -13.85 -8.67 -9.26
C ALA A 134 -14.13 -8.19 -7.83
N LEU A 135 -13.17 -7.50 -7.24
CA LEU A 135 -13.32 -6.85 -5.94
C LEU A 135 -13.56 -5.36 -6.12
N SER A 136 -14.42 -4.79 -5.29
CA SER A 136 -14.51 -3.33 -5.21
C SER A 136 -13.24 -2.74 -4.58
N ARG A 137 -12.91 -1.49 -4.91
CA ARG A 137 -11.75 -0.78 -4.34
C ARG A 137 -11.73 -0.81 -2.81
N GLY A 138 -12.89 -0.67 -2.16
CA GLY A 138 -13.00 -0.72 -0.70
C GLY A 138 -12.72 -2.10 -0.11
N GLN A 139 -13.10 -3.18 -0.81
CA GLN A 139 -12.73 -4.54 -0.40
C GLN A 139 -11.23 -4.79 -0.60
N ALA A 140 -10.68 -4.37 -1.74
CA ALA A 140 -9.27 -4.55 -2.05
C ALA A 140 -8.33 -3.74 -1.14
N MET A 141 -8.75 -2.56 -0.69
CA MET A 141 -7.98 -1.76 0.28
C MET A 141 -7.72 -2.50 1.60
N ARG A 142 -8.55 -3.49 1.93
CA ARG A 142 -8.49 -4.27 3.16
C ARG A 142 -7.66 -5.55 3.04
N ILE A 143 -7.19 -5.85 1.84
CA ILE A 143 -6.40 -7.05 1.55
C ILE A 143 -4.97 -6.58 1.30
N ILE A 144 -4.04 -7.01 2.13
CA ILE A 144 -2.63 -6.66 2.00
C ILE A 144 -1.92 -7.79 1.27
N VAL A 145 -1.14 -7.41 0.26
CA VAL A 145 -0.44 -8.32 -0.62
C VAL A 145 1.04 -7.98 -0.67
N ARG A 146 1.87 -9.00 -0.88
CA ARG A 146 3.31 -8.84 -1.07
C ARG A 146 3.77 -9.56 -2.34
N GLU A 147 4.86 -9.07 -2.92
CA GLU A 147 5.53 -9.79 -4.00
C GLU A 147 6.04 -11.14 -3.49
N ARG A 148 6.12 -12.12 -4.40
CA ARG A 148 6.61 -13.47 -4.12
C ARG A 148 8.12 -13.50 -3.92
#